data_AF-A0A2P2JLC6-F1
#
_entry.id   AF-A0A2P2JLC6-F1
#
_cell.length_a   1.000
_cell.length_b   1.000
_cell.length_c   1.000
_cell.angle_alpha   90.00
_cell.angle_beta   90.00
_cell.angle_gamma   90.00
#
_symmetry.space_group_name_H-M   'P 1'
#
loop_
_entity.id
_entity.type
_entity.pdbx_description
1 polymer ?
#
loop_
_entity_poly.entity_id
_entity_poly.type
_entity_poly.pdbx_seq_one_letter_code
_entity_poly.pdbx_strand_id
1 'polypeptide(L)'
;MNPELSCTDASGKAAEFGCLKDGYMFECSTGLSRMLLASPTCPVLESLGKKLPFEIAVGLNGRVWVNAESPSTVIVVANAIMNSESLSGVQQKIMVEKLLQKLQD
;
A
#
# COMPACT_ATOMS: atom_id res chain seq x y z
N MET A 1 -24.21 3.92 20.58
CA MET A 1 -23.35 2.72 20.58
C MET A 1 -21.99 3.14 20.08
N ASN A 2 -20.91 2.78 20.80
CA ASN A 2 -19.54 3.11 20.36
C ASN A 2 -19.04 2.01 19.43
N PRO A 3 -18.31 2.35 18.35
CA PRO A 3 -17.76 1.34 17.46
C PRO A 3 -16.69 0.52 18.18
N GLU A 4 -16.67 -0.79 17.92
CA GLU A 4 -15.68 -1.73 18.42
C GLU A 4 -14.90 -2.33 17.23
N LEU A 5 -13.61 -2.61 17.43
CA LEU A 5 -12.73 -3.23 16.45
C LEU A 5 -12.09 -4.48 17.05
N SER A 6 -11.87 -5.49 16.22
CA SER A 6 -11.12 -6.70 16.58
C SER A 6 -9.99 -6.95 15.59
N CYS A 7 -8.90 -7.56 16.07
CA CYS A 7 -7.82 -8.10 15.25
C CYS A 7 -7.98 -9.61 15.03
N THR A 8 -9.23 -10.09 14.95
CA THR A 8 -9.55 -11.49 14.65
C THR A 8 -10.67 -11.57 13.63
N ASP A 9 -10.62 -12.58 12.77
CA ASP A 9 -11.71 -12.95 11.88
C ASP A 9 -12.91 -13.56 12.63
N ALA A 10 -13.97 -13.90 11.88
CA ALA A 10 -15.17 -14.53 12.43
C ALA A 10 -14.93 -15.93 13.05
N SER A 11 -13.79 -16.56 12.77
CA SER A 11 -13.38 -17.83 13.37
C SER A 11 -12.52 -17.63 14.63
N GLY A 12 -12.29 -16.39 15.05
CA GLY A 12 -11.45 -16.05 16.19
C GLY A 12 -9.94 -16.12 15.92
N LYS A 13 -9.52 -16.23 14.66
CA LYS A 13 -8.09 -16.27 14.27
C LYS A 13 -7.61 -14.88 13.88
N ALA A 14 -6.32 -14.61 14.09
CA ALA A 14 -5.74 -13.30 13.76
C ALA A 14 -5.83 -12.94 12.26
N ALA A 15 -5.80 -13.93 11.35
CA ALA A 15 -6.01 -13.73 9.90
C ALA A 15 -5.25 -12.53 9.32
N GLU A 16 -3.94 -12.44 9.63
CA GLU A 16 -3.02 -11.35 9.22
C GLU A 16 -3.30 -9.98 9.86
N PHE A 17 -4.33 -9.84 10.68
CA PHE A 17 -4.49 -8.69 11.57
C PHE A 17 -3.53 -8.78 12.76
N GLY A 18 -3.16 -7.62 13.29
CA GLY A 18 -2.30 -7.53 14.47
C GLY A 18 -1.57 -6.21 14.56
N CYS A 19 -0.60 -6.15 15.47
CA CYS A 19 0.26 -5.00 15.63
C CYS A 19 1.26 -4.92 14.47
N LEU A 20 1.23 -3.81 13.74
CA LEU A 20 2.23 -3.47 12.74
C LEU A 20 3.41 -2.78 13.44
N LYS A 21 4.61 -3.33 13.28
CA LYS A 21 5.86 -2.80 13.86
C LYS A 21 6.71 -2.19 12.76
N ASP A 22 7.51 -1.19 13.12
CA ASP A 22 8.37 -0.47 12.18
C ASP A 22 7.58 0.09 10.97
N GLY A 23 8.23 0.23 9.82
CA GLY A 23 7.63 0.74 8.59
C GLY A 23 7.28 2.22 8.64
N TYR A 24 6.52 2.65 7.63
CA TYR A 24 6.09 4.02 7.43
C TYR A 24 4.58 4.08 7.25
N MET A 25 3.91 4.93 8.01
CA MET A 25 2.48 5.18 7.89
C MET A 25 2.25 6.54 7.24
N PHE A 26 1.32 6.59 6.29
CA PHE A 26 0.84 7.84 5.70
C PHE A 26 -0.68 7.86 5.58
N GLU A 27 -1.22 9.07 5.51
CA GLU A 27 -2.64 9.30 5.27
C GLU A 27 -2.92 9.48 3.78
N CYS A 28 -4.09 9.02 3.33
CA CYS A 28 -4.57 9.16 1.98
C CYS A 28 -6.10 9.36 1.96
N SER A 29 -6.64 9.62 0.77
CA SER A 29 -8.09 9.65 0.60
C SER A 29 -8.68 8.25 0.83
N THR A 30 -9.91 8.18 1.34
CA THR A 30 -10.63 6.89 1.42
C THR A 30 -10.94 6.31 0.04
N GLY A 31 -10.94 7.14 -1.02
CA GLY A 31 -11.02 6.71 -2.41
C GLY A 31 -9.77 5.94 -2.83
N LEU A 32 -8.59 6.45 -2.51
CA LEU A 32 -7.32 5.77 -2.75
C LEU A 32 -7.25 4.45 -1.96
N SER A 33 -7.65 4.41 -0.67
CA SER A 33 -7.71 3.15 0.08
C SER A 33 -8.58 2.09 -0.61
N ARG A 34 -9.78 2.48 -1.10
CA ARG A 34 -10.67 1.58 -1.84
C ARG A 34 -10.05 1.13 -3.17
N MET A 35 -9.36 2.04 -3.87
CA MET A 35 -8.65 1.71 -5.12
C MET A 35 -7.52 0.69 -4.88
N LEU A 36 -6.76 0.82 -3.80
CA LEU A 36 -5.67 -0.11 -3.45
C LEU A 36 -6.18 -1.50 -3.08
N LEU A 37 -7.33 -1.59 -2.43
CA LEU A 37 -7.99 -2.85 -2.04
C LEU A 37 -8.88 -3.44 -3.15
N ALA A 38 -8.94 -2.82 -4.33
CA ALA A 38 -9.80 -3.27 -5.41
C ALA A 38 -9.35 -4.60 -6.01
N SER A 39 -10.31 -5.35 -6.55
CA SER A 39 -10.08 -6.54 -7.37
C SER A 39 -10.59 -6.28 -8.79
N PRO A 40 -9.77 -6.49 -9.85
CA PRO A 40 -8.40 -6.98 -9.82
C PRO A 40 -7.41 -6.01 -9.16
N THR A 41 -6.26 -6.52 -8.72
CA THR A 41 -5.23 -5.77 -7.98
C THR A 41 -4.91 -4.43 -8.65
N CYS A 42 -4.84 -3.38 -7.84
CA CYS A 42 -4.53 -2.03 -8.30
C CYS A 42 -3.23 -2.01 -9.14
N PRO A 43 -3.21 -1.37 -10.33
CA PRO A 43 -2.06 -1.37 -11.22
C PRO A 43 -0.75 -0.89 -10.59
N VAL A 44 -0.81 0.12 -9.71
CA VAL A 44 0.38 0.60 -8.98
C VAL A 44 0.99 -0.49 -8.10
N LEU A 45 0.16 -1.25 -7.37
CA LEU A 45 0.62 -2.34 -6.51
C LEU A 45 1.11 -3.53 -7.34
N GLU A 46 0.40 -3.86 -8.43
CA GLU A 46 0.80 -4.92 -9.37
C GLU A 46 2.21 -4.65 -9.93
N SER A 47 2.50 -3.41 -10.32
CA SER A 47 3.82 -3.04 -10.86
C SER A 47 4.92 -3.02 -9.81
N LEU A 48 4.64 -2.49 -8.61
CA LEU A 48 5.62 -2.46 -7.52
C LEU A 48 5.98 -3.87 -7.06
N GLY A 49 4.97 -4.73 -6.83
CA GLY A 49 5.16 -6.09 -6.30
C GLY A 49 5.92 -7.04 -7.25
N LYS A 50 5.99 -6.71 -8.55
CA LYS A 50 6.82 -7.46 -9.52
C LYS A 50 8.31 -7.21 -9.37
N LYS A 51 8.73 -6.15 -8.66
CA LYS A 51 10.10 -5.63 -8.68
C LYS A 51 10.70 -5.38 -7.30
N LEU A 52 9.87 -5.07 -6.31
CA LEU A 52 10.30 -4.72 -4.97
C LEU A 52 9.65 -5.66 -3.95
N PRO A 53 10.43 -6.28 -3.04
CA PRO A 53 9.87 -6.92 -1.87
C PRO A 53 9.44 -5.84 -0.86
N PHE A 54 8.15 -5.81 -0.50
CA PHE A 54 7.61 -4.96 0.55
C PHE A 54 6.32 -5.55 1.13
N GLU A 55 5.97 -5.12 2.33
CA GLU A 55 4.70 -5.38 2.99
C GLU A 55 3.84 -4.12 2.96
N ILE A 56 2.52 -4.30 2.91
CA ILE A 56 1.55 -3.20 2.93
C ILE A 56 0.32 -3.60 3.72
N ALA A 57 -0.20 -2.66 4.51
CA ALA A 57 -1.51 -2.76 5.13
C ALA A 57 -2.33 -1.52 4.78
N VAL A 58 -3.54 -1.72 4.25
CA VAL A 58 -4.42 -0.63 3.81
C VAL A 58 -5.67 -0.60 4.68
N GLY A 59 -5.85 0.49 5.42
CA GLY A 59 -7.06 0.77 6.15
C GLY A 59 -8.07 1.55 5.30
N LEU A 60 -9.33 1.11 5.31
CA LEU A 60 -10.45 1.84 4.67
C LEU A 60 -10.71 3.23 5.26
N ASN A 61 -10.09 3.53 6.40
CA ASN A 61 -10.07 4.83 7.05
C ASN A 61 -9.08 5.84 6.44
N GLY A 62 -8.46 5.54 5.29
CA GLY A 62 -7.50 6.45 4.65
C GLY A 62 -6.10 6.38 5.26
N ARG A 63 -5.75 5.28 5.94
CA ARG A 63 -4.40 5.07 6.48
C ARG A 63 -3.74 3.90 5.78
N VAL A 64 -2.51 4.10 5.34
CA VAL A 64 -1.71 3.06 4.69
C VAL A 64 -0.39 2.94 5.44
N TRP A 65 -0.01 1.69 5.70
CA TRP A 65 1.29 1.35 6.28
C TRP A 65 2.09 0.53 5.26
N VAL A 66 3.37 0.84 5.12
CA VAL A 66 4.31 0.17 4.21
C VAL A 66 5.59 -0.16 4.97
N ASN A 67 6.14 -1.35 4.75
CA ASN A 67 7.44 -1.74 5.28
C ASN A 67 8.26 -2.51 4.24
N ALA A 68 9.57 -2.35 4.29
CA ALA A 68 10.52 -3.06 3.43
C ALA A 68 11.90 -3.05 4.11
N GLU A 69 12.80 -3.92 3.65
CA GLU A 69 14.17 -4.02 4.19
C GLU A 69 14.95 -2.70 4.04
N SER A 70 14.81 -2.02 2.88
CA SER A 70 15.46 -0.75 2.62
C SER A 70 14.52 0.44 2.82
N PRO A 71 14.94 1.48 3.56
CA PRO A 71 14.19 2.74 3.65
C PRO A 71 13.92 3.39 2.29
N SER A 72 14.84 3.24 1.31
CA SER A 72 14.63 3.78 -0.05
C SER A 72 13.44 3.12 -0.75
N THR A 73 13.28 1.80 -0.56
CA THR A 73 12.13 1.04 -1.06
C THR A 73 10.84 1.52 -0.43
N VAL A 74 10.81 1.71 0.90
CA VAL A 74 9.64 2.26 1.62
C VAL A 74 9.25 3.62 1.06
N ILE A 75 10.21 4.53 0.88
CA ILE A 75 9.99 5.87 0.34
C ILE A 75 9.41 5.81 -1.07
N VAL A 76 9.96 4.97 -1.95
CA VAL A 76 9.49 4.89 -3.34
C VAL A 76 8.10 4.27 -3.43
N VAL A 77 7.83 3.21 -2.66
CA VAL A 77 6.50 2.58 -2.61
C VAL A 77 5.46 3.58 -2.09
N ALA A 78 5.74 4.26 -0.98
CA ALA A 78 4.82 5.25 -0.41
C ALA A 78 4.53 6.40 -1.39
N ASN A 79 5.56 6.96 -2.02
CA ASN A 79 5.39 8.02 -3.01
C ASN A 79 4.64 7.56 -4.26
N ALA A 80 4.92 6.35 -4.76
CA ALA A 80 4.18 5.80 -5.89
C ALA A 80 2.69 5.66 -5.56
N ILE A 81 2.36 5.17 -4.36
CA ILE A 81 0.96 5.03 -3.91
C ILE A 81 0.29 6.40 -3.79
N MET A 82 0.90 7.35 -3.07
CA MET A 82 0.33 8.69 -2.84
C MET A 82 0.06 9.46 -4.15
N ASN A 83 0.87 9.25 -5.18
CA ASN A 83 0.73 9.93 -6.48
C ASN A 83 -0.13 9.15 -7.50
N SER A 84 -0.72 8.00 -7.12
CA SER A 84 -1.43 7.13 -8.06
C SER A 84 -2.91 7.45 -8.27
N GLU A 85 -3.55 8.15 -7.31
CA GLU A 85 -5.02 8.30 -7.26
C GLU A 85 -5.60 8.98 -8.51
N SER A 86 -4.95 10.03 -9.03
CA SER A 86 -5.42 10.77 -10.20
C SER A 86 -4.95 10.20 -11.54
N LEU A 87 -4.22 9.07 -11.51
CA LEU A 87 -3.62 8.47 -12.70
C LEU A 87 -4.45 7.29 -13.19
N SER A 88 -4.57 7.17 -14.52
CA SER A 88 -5.05 5.93 -15.14
C SER A 88 -4.10 4.76 -14.88
N GLY A 89 -4.59 3.52 -15.00
CA GLY A 89 -3.76 2.33 -14.79
C GLY A 89 -2.50 2.29 -15.66
N VAL A 90 -2.56 2.80 -16.90
CA VAL A 90 -1.37 2.90 -17.77
C VAL A 90 -0.37 3.93 -17.23
N GLN A 91 -0.85 5.10 -16.81
CA GLN A 91 -0.01 6.14 -16.21
C GLN A 91 0.62 5.69 -14.89
N GLN A 92 -0.10 4.92 -14.06
CA GLN A 92 0.44 4.31 -12.85
C GLN A 92 1.62 3.37 -13.17
N LYS A 93 1.47 2.50 -14.17
CA LYS A 93 2.54 1.57 -14.60
C LYS A 93 3.79 2.32 -15.07
N ILE A 94 3.61 3.33 -15.93
CA ILE A 94 4.71 4.19 -16.42
C ILE A 94 5.39 4.94 -15.28
N MET A 95 4.63 5.47 -14.32
CA MET A 95 5.18 6.17 -13.16
C MET A 95 6.05 5.22 -12.32
N VAL A 96 5.58 4.01 -12.03
CA VAL A 96 6.34 3.02 -11.26
C VAL A 96 7.65 2.66 -11.98
N GLU A 97 7.61 2.39 -13.28
CA GLU A 97 8.81 2.09 -14.06
C GLU A 97 9.87 3.19 -13.98
N LYS A 98 9.46 4.46 -14.09
CA LYS A 98 10.36 5.61 -13.95
C LYS A 98 10.97 5.74 -12.55
N LEU A 99 10.18 5.45 -11.51
CA LEU A 99 10.68 5.48 -10.13
C LEU A 99 11.68 4.36 -9.86
N LEU A 100 11.46 3.18 -10.43
CA LEU A 100 12.34 2.03 -10.29
C LEU A 100 13.69 2.23 -10.99
N GLN A 101 13.72 2.92 -12.14
CA GLN A 101 14.98 3.27 -12.81
C GLN A 101 15.88 4.11 -11.90
N LYS A 102 15.30 5.10 -11.20
CA LYS A 102 16.04 5.98 -10.28
C LYS A 102 16.51 5.31 -8.99
N LEU A 103 16.02 4.12 -8.66
CA LEU A 103 16.47 3.33 -7.51
C LEU A 103 17.75 2.54 -7.82
N GLN A 104 18.07 2.36 -9.10
CA GLN A 104 19.23 1.58 -9.56
C GLN A 104 20.47 2.43 -9.82
N ASP A 105 20.30 3.75 -9.87
CA ASP A 105 21.36 4.76 -9.96
C ASP A 105 21.84 5.16 -8.55
#